data_AF-A0A3E0HAD7-F1
#
_entry.id   AF-A0A3E0HAD7-F1
#
_cell.length_a   1.000
_cell.length_b   1.000
_cell.length_c   1.000
_cell.angle_alpha   90.00
_cell.angle_beta   90.00
_cell.angle_gamma   90.00
#
_symmetry.space_group_name_H-M   'P 1'
#
loop_
_entity.id
_entity.type
_entity.pdbx_description
1 polymer ?
#
loop_
_entity_poly.entity_id
_entity_poly.type
_entity_poly.pdbx_seq_one_letter_code
_entity_poly.pdbx_strand_id
1 'polypeptide(L)'
;MDLELPVPQPAPTVAWLRAMVARFSSGSDHQRRRALAVAELAKIDPADLRRRAAGSSCSAAEVLAQAMDIDAGDAVADVARAYHPHTVADDAADSAVARLVDAFGGVTDELTAARISLLVQSCDATTALVANARNHSSVAATLRDDPPLRSTRRVRDGEVVMVSLDGHPFGAGTHECPGQAHAIALAEGILAREDH
;
A
#
# COMPACT_ATOMS: atom_id res chain seq x y z
N MET A 1 17.19 17.72 -35.09
CA MET A 1 16.10 16.72 -35.10
C MET A 1 16.45 15.78 -33.96
N ASP A 2 16.04 16.13 -32.75
CA ASP A 2 16.28 15.29 -31.58
C ASP A 2 15.40 14.05 -31.73
N LEU A 3 16.03 12.94 -32.08
CA LEU A 3 15.41 11.63 -32.00
C LEU A 3 15.36 11.28 -30.52
N GLU A 4 14.25 11.62 -29.84
CA GLU A 4 13.89 11.01 -28.56
C GLU A 4 13.70 9.51 -28.81
N LEU A 5 14.80 8.76 -28.71
CA LEU A 5 14.72 7.32 -28.62
C LEU A 5 14.14 6.99 -27.24
N PRO A 6 13.07 6.17 -27.16
CA PRO A 6 12.47 5.83 -25.89
C PRO A 6 13.51 5.15 -25.00
N VAL A 7 13.66 5.66 -23.77
CA VAL A 7 14.54 5.06 -22.77
C VAL A 7 14.01 3.66 -22.45
N PRO A 8 14.85 2.60 -22.52
CA PRO A 8 14.44 1.25 -22.19
C PRO A 8 13.82 1.19 -20.80
N GLN A 9 12.57 0.71 -20.73
CA GLN A 9 11.83 0.53 -19.50
C GLN A 9 12.21 -0.81 -18.86
N PRO A 10 12.53 -0.87 -17.55
CA PRO A 10 12.64 -2.12 -16.83
C PRO A 10 11.36 -2.96 -16.95
N ALA A 11 11.51 -4.29 -16.92
CA ALA A 11 10.36 -5.19 -16.94
C ALA A 11 9.48 -4.97 -15.68
N PRO A 12 8.14 -4.82 -15.84
CA PRO A 12 7.21 -4.56 -14.75
C PRO A 12 6.95 -5.83 -13.92
N THR A 13 7.92 -6.19 -13.09
CA THR A 13 7.91 -7.40 -12.25
C THR A 13 7.80 -7.04 -10.78
N VAL A 14 7.48 -8.01 -9.93
CA VAL A 14 7.56 -7.88 -8.47
C VAL A 14 8.98 -7.52 -8.04
N ALA A 15 10.00 -8.06 -8.72
CA ALA A 15 11.40 -7.72 -8.46
C ALA A 15 11.68 -6.23 -8.72
N TRP A 16 11.21 -5.70 -9.85
CA TRP A 16 11.27 -4.26 -10.15
C TRP A 16 10.53 -3.43 -9.10
N LEU A 17 9.29 -3.80 -8.78
CA LEU A 17 8.49 -3.06 -7.79
C LEU A 17 9.22 -3.00 -6.44
N ARG A 18 9.73 -4.13 -5.94
CA ARG A 18 10.49 -4.18 -4.69
C ARG A 18 11.74 -3.29 -4.73
N ALA A 19 12.43 -3.25 -5.87
CA ALA A 19 13.63 -2.44 -6.05
C ALA A 19 13.34 -0.93 -6.08
N MET A 20 12.10 -0.51 -6.36
CA MET A 20 11.72 0.89 -6.60
C MET A 20 10.90 1.54 -5.47
N VAL A 21 10.49 0.77 -4.46
CA VAL A 21 9.63 1.28 -3.37
C VAL A 21 10.42 1.72 -2.14
N ALA A 22 9.90 2.74 -1.45
CA ALA A 22 10.50 3.25 -0.21
C ALA A 22 10.64 2.16 0.86
N ARG A 23 9.68 1.22 0.96
CA ARG A 23 9.63 0.16 1.98
C ARG A 23 10.92 -0.69 2.04
N PHE A 24 11.60 -0.87 0.91
CA PHE A 24 12.83 -1.66 0.80
C PHE A 24 14.05 -0.83 0.44
N SER A 25 13.95 0.50 0.59
CA SER A 25 15.02 1.45 0.32
C SER A 25 15.61 2.00 1.61
N SER A 26 16.81 2.60 1.52
CA SER A 26 17.44 3.34 2.63
C SER A 26 18.01 4.67 2.13
N GLY A 27 18.45 5.53 3.05
CA GLY A 27 19.12 6.78 2.73
C GLY A 27 18.30 7.73 1.85
N SER A 28 18.97 8.36 0.87
CA SER A 28 18.37 9.33 -0.06
C SER A 28 17.29 8.71 -0.96
N ASP A 29 17.45 7.44 -1.35
CA ASP A 29 16.45 6.75 -2.17
C ASP A 29 15.17 6.51 -1.41
N HIS A 30 15.26 6.11 -0.13
CA HIS A 30 14.08 6.02 0.75
C HIS A 30 13.38 7.37 0.86
N GLN A 31 14.12 8.46 1.10
CA GLN A 31 13.54 9.79 1.24
C GLN A 31 12.80 10.22 -0.04
N ARG A 32 13.43 10.09 -1.21
CA ARG A 32 12.85 10.43 -2.51
C ARG A 32 11.59 9.61 -2.81
N ARG A 33 11.66 8.27 -2.69
CA ARG A 33 10.54 7.36 -2.97
C ARG A 33 9.39 7.53 -1.97
N ARG A 34 9.69 7.81 -0.70
CA ARG A 34 8.68 8.12 0.31
C ARG A 34 7.96 9.42 -0.02
N ALA A 35 8.69 10.45 -0.46
CA ALA A 35 8.09 11.72 -0.83
C ALA A 35 7.07 11.56 -1.97
N LEU A 36 7.34 10.70 -2.95
CA LEU A 36 6.37 10.36 -4.00
C LEU A 36 5.10 9.73 -3.42
N ALA A 37 5.23 8.72 -2.56
CA ALA A 37 4.08 8.08 -1.92
C ALA A 37 3.25 9.06 -1.07
N VAL A 38 3.91 9.94 -0.32
CA VAL A 38 3.25 11.00 0.46
C VAL A 38 2.53 11.99 -0.45
N ALA A 39 3.16 12.41 -1.55
CA ALA A 39 2.57 13.33 -2.52
C ALA A 39 1.33 12.73 -3.21
N GLU A 40 1.33 11.44 -3.54
CA GLU A 40 0.15 10.76 -4.09
C GLU A 40 -0.97 10.66 -3.05
N LEU A 41 -0.66 10.29 -1.80
CA LEU A 41 -1.66 10.25 -0.73
C LEU A 41 -2.27 11.63 -0.45
N ALA A 42 -1.48 12.71 -0.53
CA ALA A 42 -1.95 14.07 -0.31
C ALA A 42 -3.00 14.54 -1.34
N LYS A 43 -3.09 13.88 -2.51
CA LYS A 43 -4.12 14.15 -3.52
C LYS A 43 -5.48 13.54 -3.16
N ILE A 44 -5.50 12.60 -2.22
CA ILE A 44 -6.67 11.81 -1.87
C ILE A 44 -7.20 12.27 -0.51
N ASP A 45 -8.40 12.84 -0.48
CA ASP A 45 -9.06 13.24 0.75
C ASP A 45 -9.56 12.00 1.54
N PRO A 46 -9.08 11.77 2.77
CA PRO A 46 -9.58 10.68 3.61
C PRO A 46 -11.10 10.73 3.84
N ALA A 47 -11.71 11.93 3.94
CA ALA A 47 -13.15 12.02 4.12
C ALA A 47 -13.92 11.53 2.88
N ASP A 48 -13.37 11.73 1.69
CA ASP A 48 -13.92 11.19 0.45
C ASP A 48 -13.77 9.68 0.36
N LEU A 49 -12.61 9.14 0.72
CA LEU A 49 -12.40 7.69 0.82
C LEU A 49 -13.39 7.04 1.77
N ARG A 50 -13.63 7.65 2.94
CA ARG A 50 -14.61 7.14 3.91
C ARG A 50 -16.01 7.06 3.32
N ARG A 51 -16.45 8.11 2.61
CA ARG A 51 -17.77 8.13 1.95
C ARG A 51 -17.88 7.06 0.85
N ARG A 52 -16.86 6.93 0.00
CA ARG A 52 -16.82 5.92 -1.07
C ARG A 52 -16.86 4.49 -0.51
N ALA A 53 -16.10 4.25 0.55
CA ALA A 53 -16.07 2.97 1.24
C ALA A 53 -17.42 2.62 1.87
N ALA A 54 -18.11 3.59 2.48
CA ALA A 54 -19.44 3.38 3.05
C ALA A 54 -20.52 3.11 1.98
N GLY A 55 -20.38 3.73 0.80
CA GLY A 55 -21.32 3.61 -0.32
C GLY A 55 -21.05 2.47 -1.31
N SER A 56 -20.08 1.58 -1.04
CA SER A 56 -19.69 0.52 -1.99
C SER A 56 -19.52 -0.86 -1.32
N SER A 57 -19.61 -1.90 -2.14
CA SER A 57 -19.26 -3.28 -1.77
C SER A 57 -17.77 -3.59 -1.95
N CYS A 58 -17.01 -2.64 -2.50
CA CYS A 58 -15.58 -2.77 -2.78
C CYS A 58 -14.75 -3.00 -1.50
N SER A 59 -13.61 -3.64 -1.67
CA SER A 59 -12.52 -3.72 -0.70
C SER A 59 -11.81 -2.37 -0.54
N ALA A 60 -11.03 -2.25 0.53
CA ALA A 60 -10.25 -1.04 0.80
C ALA A 60 -9.28 -0.68 -0.35
N ALA A 61 -8.63 -1.70 -0.94
CA ALA A 61 -7.70 -1.52 -2.05
C ALA A 61 -8.42 -1.06 -3.34
N GLU A 62 -9.60 -1.61 -3.62
CA GLU A 62 -10.42 -1.19 -4.78
C GLU A 62 -10.91 0.25 -4.62
N VAL A 63 -11.38 0.65 -3.43
CA VAL A 63 -11.78 2.03 -3.16
C VAL A 63 -10.60 3.00 -3.33
N LEU A 64 -9.40 2.60 -2.87
CA LEU A 64 -8.20 3.40 -3.06
C LEU A 64 -7.78 3.47 -4.54
N ALA A 65 -7.87 2.38 -5.29
CA ALA A 65 -7.60 2.35 -6.73
C ALA A 65 -8.55 3.27 -7.51
N GLN A 66 -9.85 3.24 -7.19
CA GLN A 66 -10.84 4.15 -7.77
C GLN A 66 -10.57 5.62 -7.43
N ALA A 67 -10.06 5.91 -6.23
CA ALA A 67 -9.64 7.27 -5.86
C ALA A 67 -8.34 7.72 -6.56
N MET A 68 -7.61 6.78 -7.17
CA MET A 68 -6.48 7.03 -8.07
C MET A 68 -6.88 6.97 -9.55
N ASP A 69 -8.18 6.95 -9.84
CA ASP A 69 -8.77 6.90 -11.18
C ASP A 69 -8.36 5.66 -12.02
N ILE A 70 -8.11 4.52 -11.37
CA ILE A 70 -7.83 3.25 -12.05
C ILE A 70 -8.78 2.13 -11.60
N ASP A 71 -9.00 1.16 -12.50
CA ASP A 71 -9.56 -0.14 -12.16
C ASP A 71 -8.41 -1.14 -12.00
N ALA A 72 -8.24 -1.65 -10.78
CA ALA A 72 -7.16 -2.55 -10.46
C ALA A 72 -7.58 -4.04 -10.50
N GLY A 73 -8.89 -4.33 -10.60
CA GLY A 73 -9.43 -5.69 -10.53
C GLY A 73 -8.81 -6.54 -9.41
N ASP A 74 -8.39 -7.76 -9.75
CA ASP A 74 -7.72 -8.70 -8.85
C ASP A 74 -6.21 -8.45 -8.69
N ALA A 75 -5.62 -7.56 -9.51
CA ALA A 75 -4.17 -7.44 -9.62
C ALA A 75 -3.50 -7.03 -8.31
N VAL A 76 -4.17 -6.22 -7.49
CA VAL A 76 -3.62 -5.82 -6.18
C VAL A 76 -3.46 -7.02 -5.25
N ALA A 77 -4.43 -7.93 -5.22
CA ALA A 77 -4.40 -9.12 -4.37
C ALA A 77 -3.32 -10.10 -4.84
N ASP A 78 -3.17 -10.28 -6.15
CA ASP A 78 -2.11 -11.11 -6.75
C ASP A 78 -0.72 -10.59 -6.38
N VAL A 79 -0.49 -9.27 -6.51
CA VAL A 79 0.80 -8.67 -6.14
C VAL A 79 1.03 -8.74 -4.63
N ALA A 80 0.00 -8.51 -3.80
CA ALA A 80 0.12 -8.54 -2.34
C ALA A 80 0.64 -9.89 -1.81
N ARG A 81 0.16 -11.00 -2.37
CA ARG A 81 0.63 -12.36 -2.04
C ARG A 81 2.14 -12.55 -2.24
N ALA A 82 2.71 -11.85 -3.23
CA ALA A 82 4.11 -11.94 -3.58
C ALA A 82 4.91 -10.68 -3.20
N TYR A 83 4.36 -9.70 -2.48
CA TYR A 83 5.03 -8.40 -2.32
C TYR A 83 6.24 -8.44 -1.39
N HIS A 84 6.17 -9.24 -0.32
CA HIS A 84 7.19 -9.23 0.74
C HIS A 84 8.47 -9.97 0.32
N PRO A 85 9.70 -9.50 0.65
CA PRO A 85 10.95 -10.07 0.11
C PRO A 85 11.21 -11.55 0.39
N HIS A 86 10.50 -12.14 1.34
CA HIS A 86 10.62 -13.56 1.71
C HIS A 86 9.63 -14.46 0.96
N THR A 87 8.78 -13.90 0.11
CA THR A 87 7.91 -14.64 -0.79
C THR A 87 8.57 -14.76 -2.16
N VAL A 88 8.36 -15.89 -2.81
CA VAL A 88 8.76 -16.11 -4.20
C VAL A 88 7.69 -15.49 -5.10
N ALA A 89 8.09 -14.63 -6.02
CA ALA A 89 7.19 -14.13 -7.05
C ALA A 89 7.01 -15.19 -8.13
N ASP A 90 5.78 -15.34 -8.62
CA ASP A 90 5.43 -16.20 -9.73
C ASP A 90 5.00 -15.35 -10.94
N ASP A 91 4.81 -16.01 -12.08
CA ASP A 91 4.42 -15.34 -13.34
C ASP A 91 3.08 -14.61 -13.21
N ALA A 92 2.19 -15.08 -12.31
CA ALA A 92 0.90 -14.44 -12.06
C ALA A 92 1.08 -13.09 -11.36
N ALA A 93 1.92 -13.04 -10.33
CA ALA A 93 2.24 -11.80 -9.64
C ALA A 93 2.98 -10.79 -10.54
N ASP A 94 3.93 -11.25 -11.36
CA ASP A 94 4.59 -10.40 -12.34
C ASP A 94 3.61 -9.86 -13.39
N SER A 95 2.71 -10.72 -13.90
CA SER A 95 1.64 -10.29 -14.80
C SER A 95 0.71 -9.27 -14.15
N ALA A 96 0.42 -9.41 -12.86
CA ALA A 96 -0.39 -8.45 -12.11
C ALA A 96 0.32 -7.10 -11.93
N VAL A 97 1.64 -7.09 -11.69
CA VAL A 97 2.42 -5.84 -11.71
C VAL A 97 2.34 -5.18 -13.10
N ALA A 98 2.46 -5.95 -14.18
CA ALA A 98 2.34 -5.43 -15.54
C ALA A 98 0.97 -4.75 -15.78
N ARG A 99 -0.13 -5.39 -15.38
CA ARG A 99 -1.49 -4.82 -15.47
C ARG A 99 -1.61 -3.50 -14.71
N LEU A 100 -1.03 -3.42 -13.51
CA LEU A 100 -1.07 -2.19 -12.71
C LEU A 100 -0.19 -1.08 -13.30
N VAL A 101 0.96 -1.42 -13.88
CA VAL A 101 1.80 -0.46 -14.60
C VAL A 101 1.04 0.11 -15.80
N ASP A 102 0.39 -0.75 -16.59
CA ASP A 102 -0.43 -0.32 -17.74
C ASP A 102 -1.59 0.58 -17.30
N ALA A 103 -2.27 0.23 -16.21
CA ALA A 103 -3.33 1.05 -15.62
C ALA A 103 -2.84 2.46 -15.21
N PHE A 104 -1.57 2.58 -14.81
CA PHE A 104 -0.93 3.86 -14.48
C PHE A 104 -0.19 4.52 -15.67
N GLY A 105 -0.45 4.08 -16.90
CA GLY A 105 0.07 4.71 -18.12
C GLY A 105 1.32 4.05 -18.71
N GLY A 106 1.68 2.84 -18.27
CA GLY A 106 2.67 1.99 -18.93
C GLY A 106 4.14 2.34 -18.65
N VAL A 107 4.41 3.26 -17.71
CA VAL A 107 5.78 3.71 -17.38
C VAL A 107 6.27 3.03 -16.11
N THR A 108 7.45 2.38 -16.16
CA THR A 108 8.07 1.70 -15.02
C THR A 108 9.04 2.60 -14.27
N ASP A 109 8.51 3.71 -13.72
CA ASP A 109 9.25 4.68 -12.90
C ASP A 109 8.96 4.57 -11.39
N GLU A 110 9.63 5.41 -10.59
CA GLU A 110 9.43 5.45 -9.13
C GLU A 110 8.03 5.92 -8.72
N LEU A 111 7.36 6.74 -9.55
CA LEU A 111 6.02 7.25 -9.26
C LEU A 111 4.98 6.14 -9.41
N THR A 112 5.04 5.38 -10.51
CA THR A 112 4.21 4.20 -10.73
C THR A 112 4.46 3.16 -9.64
N ALA A 113 5.72 2.90 -9.28
CA ALA A 113 6.05 2.00 -8.18
C ALA A 113 5.46 2.48 -6.84
N ALA A 114 5.51 3.80 -6.56
CA ALA A 114 4.91 4.37 -5.36
C ALA A 114 3.39 4.15 -5.32
N ARG A 115 2.67 4.42 -6.41
CA ARG A 115 1.22 4.20 -6.53
C ARG A 115 0.84 2.75 -6.31
N ILE A 116 1.50 1.82 -7.01
CA ILE A 116 1.28 0.38 -6.86
C ILE A 116 1.53 -0.04 -5.40
N SER A 117 2.60 0.46 -4.78
CA SER A 117 2.93 0.13 -3.39
C SER A 117 1.89 0.62 -2.38
N LEU A 118 1.18 1.72 -2.66
CA LEU A 118 0.09 2.20 -1.80
C LEU A 118 -1.09 1.24 -1.85
N LEU A 119 -1.50 0.79 -3.05
CA LEU A 119 -2.57 -0.19 -3.23
C LEU A 119 -2.24 -1.50 -2.52
N VAL A 120 -1.06 -2.06 -2.83
CA VAL A 120 -0.61 -3.35 -2.29
C VAL A 120 -0.50 -3.34 -0.77
N GLN A 121 0.08 -2.29 -0.19
CA GLN A 121 0.22 -2.18 1.27
C GLN A 121 -1.12 -1.89 1.97
N SER A 122 -2.07 -1.24 1.29
CA SER A 122 -3.41 -1.02 1.85
C SER A 122 -4.22 -2.30 1.94
N CYS A 123 -4.00 -3.27 1.04
CA CYS A 123 -4.78 -4.50 0.92
C CYS A 123 -4.83 -5.29 2.24
N ASP A 124 -3.72 -5.93 2.63
CA ASP A 124 -3.72 -6.83 3.79
C ASP A 124 -3.91 -6.08 5.11
N ALA A 125 -3.23 -4.94 5.27
CA ALA A 125 -3.24 -4.19 6.52
C ALA A 125 -4.63 -3.62 6.84
N THR A 126 -5.34 -3.08 5.85
CA THR A 126 -6.68 -2.51 6.07
C THR A 126 -7.73 -3.62 6.16
N THR A 127 -7.56 -4.72 5.41
CA THR A 127 -8.44 -5.89 5.53
C THR A 127 -8.37 -6.48 6.94
N ALA A 128 -7.16 -6.66 7.47
CA ALA A 128 -6.96 -7.11 8.84
C ALA A 128 -7.50 -6.09 9.87
N LEU A 129 -7.31 -4.78 9.63
CA LEU A 129 -7.84 -3.75 10.51
C LEU A 129 -9.38 -3.80 10.60
N VAL A 130 -10.06 -3.90 9.45
CA VAL A 130 -11.53 -4.05 9.41
C VAL A 130 -11.97 -5.33 10.10
N ALA A 131 -11.30 -6.45 9.82
CA ALA A 131 -11.64 -7.73 10.43
C ALA A 131 -11.52 -7.69 11.96
N ASN A 132 -10.44 -7.12 12.49
CA ASN A 132 -10.24 -6.96 13.92
C ASN A 132 -11.30 -6.01 14.50
N ALA A 133 -11.55 -4.88 13.82
CA ALA A 133 -12.43 -3.83 14.32
C ALA A 133 -13.89 -4.25 14.52
N ARG A 134 -14.36 -5.30 13.84
CA ARG A 134 -15.68 -5.90 14.09
C ARG A 134 -15.85 -6.44 15.51
N ASN A 135 -14.75 -6.71 16.22
CA ASN A 135 -14.75 -7.19 17.60
C ASN A 135 -14.52 -6.06 18.62
N HIS A 136 -14.44 -4.80 18.18
CA HIS A 136 -14.15 -3.65 19.02
C HIS A 136 -15.17 -2.53 18.82
N SER A 137 -15.21 -1.58 19.75
CA SER A 137 -16.16 -0.47 19.70
C SER A 137 -15.83 0.62 18.67
N SER A 138 -14.60 0.62 18.14
CA SER A 138 -14.14 1.59 17.15
C SER A 138 -12.81 1.16 16.53
N VAL A 139 -12.47 1.75 15.38
CA VAL A 139 -11.13 1.62 14.78
C VAL A 139 -10.04 2.09 15.75
N ALA A 140 -10.28 3.16 16.51
CA ALA A 140 -9.33 3.67 17.50
C ALA A 140 -9.08 2.67 18.65
N ALA A 141 -10.11 1.99 19.15
CA ALA A 141 -9.96 0.93 20.15
C ALA A 141 -9.19 -0.27 19.57
N THR A 142 -9.54 -0.67 18.35
CA THR A 142 -8.85 -1.75 17.62
C THR A 142 -7.36 -1.48 17.48
N LEU A 143 -6.97 -0.28 17.07
CA LEU A 143 -5.56 0.10 16.91
C LEU A 143 -4.78 0.07 18.23
N ARG A 144 -5.44 0.23 19.37
CA ARG A 144 -4.81 0.11 20.69
C ARG A 144 -4.69 -1.34 21.15
N ASP A 145 -5.76 -2.11 21.00
CA ASP A 145 -5.91 -3.40 21.68
C ASP A 145 -5.62 -4.60 20.75
N ASP A 146 -5.98 -4.48 19.48
CA ASP A 146 -5.82 -5.51 18.44
C ASP A 146 -5.41 -4.95 17.07
N PRO A 147 -4.24 -4.29 16.97
CA PRO A 147 -3.80 -3.72 15.71
C PRO A 147 -3.46 -4.82 14.68
N PRO A 148 -3.66 -4.55 13.37
CA PRO A 148 -3.43 -5.54 12.31
C PRO A 148 -1.98 -6.02 12.23
N LEU A 149 -1.03 -5.19 12.68
CA LEU A 149 0.39 -5.51 12.75
C LEU A 149 0.91 -5.19 14.16
N ARG A 150 1.42 -6.22 14.84
CA ARG A 150 2.00 -6.11 16.19
C ARG A 150 3.51 -5.93 16.17
N SER A 151 4.15 -6.31 15.07
CA SER A 151 5.61 -6.21 14.92
C SER A 151 6.00 -6.03 13.46
N THR A 152 7.23 -5.58 13.24
CA THR A 152 7.81 -5.41 11.91
C THR A 152 9.25 -5.94 11.88
N ARG A 153 9.69 -6.43 10.71
CA ARG A 153 11.06 -6.91 10.51
C ARG A 153 11.97 -5.75 10.12
N ARG A 154 13.16 -5.67 10.69
CA ARG A 154 14.24 -4.76 10.30
C ARG A 154 15.53 -5.53 10.13
N VAL A 155 16.43 -5.03 9.28
CA VAL A 155 17.79 -5.57 9.18
C VAL A 155 18.72 -4.60 9.89
N ARG A 156 19.47 -5.09 10.88
CA ARG A 156 20.48 -4.34 11.62
C ARG A 156 21.75 -5.17 11.61
N ASP A 157 22.83 -4.60 11.09
CA ASP A 157 24.15 -5.28 11.01
C ASP A 157 24.09 -6.65 10.32
N GLY A 158 23.20 -6.80 9.32
CA GLY A 158 22.98 -8.05 8.58
C GLY A 158 22.00 -9.02 9.25
N GLU A 159 21.58 -8.76 10.48
CA GLU A 159 20.63 -9.60 11.22
C GLU A 159 19.20 -9.10 11.11
N VAL A 160 18.25 -10.03 10.96
CA VAL A 160 16.82 -9.72 10.99
C VAL A 160 16.37 -9.58 12.44
N VAL A 161 15.99 -8.37 12.84
CA VAL A 161 15.45 -8.04 14.15
C VAL A 161 13.95 -7.79 14.04
N MET A 162 13.18 -8.37 14.96
CA MET A 162 11.77 -8.05 15.14
C MET A 162 11.63 -6.83 16.03
N VAL A 163 10.94 -5.81 15.53
CA VAL A 163 10.64 -4.58 16.28
C VAL A 163 9.16 -4.59 16.63
N SER A 164 8.85 -4.45 17.93
CA SER A 164 7.46 -4.31 18.38
C SER A 164 6.86 -2.99 17.88
N LEU A 165 5.58 -3.02 17.54
CA LEU A 165 4.76 -1.85 17.18
C LEU A 165 3.82 -1.45 18.33
N ASP A 166 4.02 -1.95 19.54
CA ASP A 166 3.16 -1.64 20.69
C ASP A 166 3.08 -0.12 20.92
N GLY A 167 1.84 0.38 21.03
CA GLY A 167 1.53 1.82 21.12
C GLY A 167 1.72 2.61 19.83
N HIS A 168 2.27 2.01 18.77
CA HIS A 168 2.61 2.64 17.49
C HIS A 168 2.18 1.74 16.32
N PRO A 169 0.86 1.49 16.14
CA PRO A 169 0.36 0.55 15.13
C PRO A 169 0.69 0.95 13.69
N PHE A 170 1.01 2.23 13.48
CA PHE A 170 1.48 2.80 12.21
C PHE A 170 3.00 3.01 12.18
N GLY A 171 3.75 2.50 13.16
CA GLY A 171 5.17 2.81 13.33
C GLY A 171 5.42 4.25 13.79
N ALA A 172 6.69 4.63 13.84
CA ALA A 172 7.13 5.96 14.25
C ALA A 172 8.41 6.38 13.51
N GLY A 173 8.68 7.69 13.50
CA GLY A 173 9.89 8.27 12.92
C GLY A 173 9.97 8.12 11.40
N THR A 174 11.17 7.92 10.86
CA THR A 174 11.42 7.90 9.41
C THR A 174 10.60 6.86 8.64
N HIS A 175 10.15 5.80 9.31
CA HIS A 175 9.35 4.72 8.74
C HIS A 175 7.90 4.68 9.25
N GLU A 176 7.40 5.76 9.84
CA GLU A 176 5.97 5.88 10.15
C GLU A 176 5.12 5.74 8.88
N CYS A 177 3.96 5.11 8.98
CA CYS A 177 3.07 4.88 7.85
C CYS A 177 2.52 6.22 7.36
N PRO A 178 2.77 6.63 6.11
CA PRO A 178 2.23 7.88 5.59
C PRO A 178 0.72 7.81 5.34
N GLY A 179 0.16 6.60 5.23
CA GLY A 179 -1.25 6.36 4.91
C GLY A 179 -2.14 6.14 6.14
N GLN A 180 -1.73 6.56 7.35
CA GLN A 180 -2.52 6.34 8.57
C GLN A 180 -3.95 6.90 8.45
N ALA A 181 -4.10 8.14 8.00
CA ALA A 181 -5.40 8.78 7.87
C ALA A 181 -6.30 8.05 6.84
N HIS A 182 -5.72 7.65 5.70
CA HIS A 182 -6.41 6.92 4.64
C HIS A 182 -6.86 5.53 5.10
N ALA A 183 -5.99 4.79 5.80
CA ALA A 183 -6.32 3.46 6.31
C ALA A 183 -7.46 3.50 7.34
N ILE A 184 -7.44 4.49 8.24
CA ILE A 184 -8.52 4.71 9.21
C ILE A 184 -9.81 5.06 8.48
N ALA A 185 -9.78 6.01 7.55
CA ALA A 185 -10.96 6.42 6.79
C ALA A 185 -11.60 5.27 5.99
N LEU A 186 -10.79 4.45 5.33
CA LEU A 186 -11.25 3.25 4.62
C LEU A 186 -11.92 2.26 5.58
N ALA A 187 -11.27 1.95 6.70
CA ALA A 187 -11.80 1.02 7.68
C ALA A 187 -13.12 1.51 8.30
N GLU A 188 -13.18 2.78 8.70
CA GLU A 188 -14.40 3.38 9.26
C GLU A 188 -15.55 3.44 8.24
N GLY A 189 -15.26 3.70 6.96
CA GLY A 189 -16.26 3.69 5.91
C GLY A 189 -16.82 2.29 5.68
N ILE A 190 -15.94 1.28 5.60
CA ILE A 190 -16.35 -0.13 5.44
C ILE A 190 -17.20 -0.59 6.62
N LEU A 191 -16.84 -0.26 7.86
CA LEU A 191 -17.60 -0.67 9.04
C LEU A 191 -18.98 0.01 9.10
N ALA A 192 -19.07 1.29 8.74
CA ALA A 192 -20.34 2.02 8.77
C ALA A 192 -21.41 1.45 7.84
N ARG A 193 -21.04 0.72 6.77
CA ARG A 193 -22.01 0.06 5.88
C ARG A 193 -22.66 -1.17 6.51
N GLU A 194 -22.01 -1.78 7.51
CA GLU A 194 -22.48 -3.01 8.17
C GLU A 194 -23.54 -2.70 9.25
N ASP A 195 -23.63 -1.44 9.67
CA ASP A 195 -24.62 -0.93 10.63
C ASP A 195 -25.98 -0.54 9.98
N HIS A 196 -26.10 -0.67 8.65
CA HIS A 196 -27.28 -0.32 7.86
C HIS A 196 -27.93 -1.56 7.22
#